data_AF-A0A512U9W3-F1
#
_entry.id   AF-A0A512U9W3-F1
#
_cell.length_a   1.000
_cell.length_b   1.000
_cell.length_c   1.000
_cell.angle_alpha   90.00
_cell.angle_beta   90.00
_cell.angle_gamma   90.00
#
_symmetry.space_group_name_H-M   'P 1'
#
loop_
_entity.id
_entity.type
_entity.pdbx_description
1 polymer ?
#
loop_
_entity_poly.entity_id
_entity_poly.type
_entity_poly.pdbx_seq_one_letter_code
_entity_poly.pdbx_strand_id
1 'polypeptide(L)'
;MKAKLNYTSIGPRLAVAKPLTPHVSSEYLMKLPPHQRLTCVYKRLYKLRFLMGDLQSYQNDYCNLLRRRFNHHDFNLRRNMMLGMNEQLSEESFANRLANTYAFVFNATCEPDAPIPKVNFYEDLKEALETRPETNVLQTMIRMERETPSIIKYDRKYSWVDGVIKFYELTKSNTGDLAPTSSVVFPSSRIKNLYNIMVWLPFGSKTSTKFENKSPQIEQRSDTPLGLAHNGESDIAHTLNQISAEGQAKVKEMSDESLKTTNAAVSDFVSKREGNMFIIDGEKYSKDSIICTNDGQGNKTCLKLKYNSVELFKQMQKLEYFCSLPNDINATYFECRKIT
;
A
#
# COMPACT_ATOMS: atom_id res chain seq x y z
N MET A 1 -27.30 19.19 10.99
CA MET A 1 -27.42 17.73 11.23
C MET A 1 -26.28 17.29 12.13
N LYS A 2 -26.58 16.84 13.36
CA LYS A 2 -25.58 16.13 14.18
C LYS A 2 -25.56 14.67 13.71
N ALA A 3 -24.58 14.31 12.89
CA ALA A 3 -24.37 12.90 12.55
C ALA A 3 -23.95 12.16 13.82
N LYS A 4 -24.74 11.18 14.25
CA LYS A 4 -24.37 10.31 15.36
C LYS A 4 -23.52 9.20 14.74
N LEU A 5 -22.20 9.34 14.86
CA LEU A 5 -21.26 8.29 14.47
C LEU A 5 -21.33 7.21 15.54
N ASN A 6 -21.80 6.02 15.15
CA ASN A 6 -21.67 4.85 16.00
C ASN A 6 -20.24 4.35 15.82
N TYR A 7 -19.36 4.74 16.73
CA TYR A 7 -18.03 4.18 16.80
C TYR A 7 -18.16 2.75 17.30
N THR A 8 -17.77 1.78 16.49
CA THR A 8 -17.57 0.41 16.98
C THR A 8 -16.35 0.43 17.90
N SER A 9 -16.34 -0.40 18.96
CA SER A 9 -15.20 -0.58 19.88
C SER A 9 -13.94 -1.18 19.22
N ILE A 10 -13.95 -1.29 17.89
CA ILE A 10 -13.11 -2.17 17.07
C ILE A 10 -12.33 -1.36 16.02
N GLY A 11 -12.35 -0.03 16.08
CA GLY A 11 -11.73 0.83 15.08
C GLY A 11 -12.73 1.35 14.04
N PRO A 12 -12.27 1.98 12.95
CA PRO A 12 -13.08 2.90 12.15
C PRO A 12 -13.96 2.17 11.13
N ARG A 13 -14.92 1.36 11.61
CA ARG A 13 -16.13 1.08 10.84
C ARG A 13 -17.12 2.21 11.09
N LEU A 14 -17.22 3.14 10.14
CA LEU A 14 -18.23 4.20 10.16
C LEU A 14 -19.55 3.62 9.67
N ALA A 15 -20.24 2.89 10.56
CA ALA A 15 -21.64 2.54 10.38
C ALA A 15 -22.48 3.77 10.70
N VAL A 16 -22.72 4.62 9.70
CA VAL A 16 -23.65 5.74 9.87
C VAL A 16 -25.06 5.19 9.68
N ALA A 17 -25.86 5.15 10.75
CA ALA A 17 -27.24 4.63 10.72
C ALA A 17 -28.16 5.35 9.71
N LYS A 18 -27.75 6.52 9.22
CA LYS A 18 -28.38 7.24 8.12
C LYS A 18 -27.29 7.76 7.18
N PRO A 19 -27.44 7.63 5.85
CA PRO A 19 -26.46 8.14 4.90
C PRO A 19 -26.27 9.66 5.09
N LEU A 20 -25.03 10.10 5.27
CA LEU A 20 -24.67 11.52 5.44
C LEU A 20 -25.10 12.39 4.25
N THR A 21 -25.17 11.76 3.08
CA THR A 21 -25.69 12.36 1.85
C THR A 21 -26.49 11.32 1.09
N PRO A 22 -27.67 11.67 0.53
CA PRO A 22 -28.47 10.74 -0.26
C PRO A 22 -27.65 10.19 -1.42
N HIS A 23 -27.86 8.92 -1.77
CA HIS A 23 -27.16 8.32 -2.90
C HIS A 23 -27.43 9.09 -4.20
N VAL A 24 -26.43 9.16 -5.08
CA VAL A 24 -26.56 9.85 -6.37
C VAL A 24 -26.90 8.81 -7.42
N SER A 25 -28.16 8.75 -7.83
CA SER A 25 -28.57 7.89 -8.95
C SER A 25 -28.31 8.60 -10.28
N SER A 26 -28.22 7.80 -11.35
CA SER A 26 -28.06 8.35 -12.69
C SER A 26 -29.29 9.11 -13.17
N GLU A 27 -30.50 8.64 -12.82
CA GLU A 27 -31.75 9.33 -13.14
C GLU A 27 -31.80 10.71 -12.49
N TYR A 28 -31.29 10.84 -11.26
CA TYR A 28 -31.15 12.13 -10.61
C TYR A 28 -30.15 13.03 -11.34
N LEU A 29 -28.99 12.51 -11.75
CA LEU A 29 -28.01 13.29 -12.51
C LEU A 29 -28.54 13.75 -13.86
N MET A 30 -29.32 12.92 -14.55
CA MET A 30 -29.90 13.27 -15.85
C MET A 30 -30.90 14.43 -15.77
N LYS A 31 -31.56 14.62 -14.61
CA LYS A 31 -32.42 15.79 -14.35
C LYS A 31 -31.64 17.10 -14.19
N LEU A 32 -30.33 17.03 -13.98
CA LEU A 32 -29.47 18.21 -13.83
C LEU A 32 -28.85 18.62 -15.18
N PRO A 33 -28.60 19.93 -15.38
CA PRO A 33 -27.81 20.41 -16.52
C PRO A 33 -26.41 19.77 -16.54
N PRO A 34 -25.82 19.49 -17.72
CA PRO A 34 -24.55 18.76 -17.83
C PRO A 34 -23.41 19.31 -16.96
N HIS A 35 -23.23 20.63 -16.89
CA HIS A 35 -22.22 21.28 -16.06
C HIS A 35 -22.44 21.08 -14.55
N GLN A 36 -23.69 20.89 -14.11
CA GLN A 36 -24.03 20.68 -12.71
C GLN A 36 -23.86 19.22 -12.29
N ARG A 37 -23.92 18.26 -13.21
CA ARG A 37 -23.74 16.82 -12.90
C ARG A 37 -22.38 16.56 -12.27
N LEU A 38 -21.31 17.03 -12.92
CA LEU A 38 -19.93 16.92 -12.41
C LEU A 38 -19.75 17.65 -11.08
N THR A 39 -20.24 18.88 -10.98
CA THR A 39 -20.14 19.69 -9.76
C THR A 39 -20.87 19.04 -8.57
N CYS A 40 -22.04 18.45 -8.82
CA CYS A 40 -22.82 17.73 -7.82
C CYS A 40 -22.03 16.54 -7.26
N VAL A 41 -21.48 15.71 -8.15
CA VAL A 41 -20.70 14.53 -7.77
C VAL A 41 -19.40 14.93 -7.07
N TYR A 42 -18.67 15.93 -7.58
CA TYR A 42 -17.47 16.47 -6.93
C TYR A 42 -17.74 16.91 -5.49
N LYS A 43 -18.77 17.73 -5.27
CA LYS A 43 -19.12 18.23 -3.93
C LYS A 43 -19.42 17.10 -2.96
N ARG A 44 -20.04 16.01 -3.43
CA ARG A 44 -20.37 14.85 -2.60
C ARG A 44 -19.15 13.98 -2.33
N LEU A 45 -18.33 13.69 -3.33
CA LEU A 45 -17.05 13.01 -3.15
C LEU A 45 -16.11 13.77 -2.20
N TYR A 46 -16.10 15.09 -2.28
CA TYR A 46 -15.29 15.94 -1.38
C TYR A 46 -15.74 15.83 0.09
N LYS A 47 -17.04 15.61 0.36
CA LYS A 47 -17.52 15.38 1.72
C LYS A 47 -17.04 14.06 2.31
N LEU A 48 -16.77 13.06 1.47
CA LEU A 48 -16.26 11.75 1.91
C LEU A 48 -14.77 11.79 2.29
N ARG A 49 -14.04 12.90 2.08
CA ARG A 49 -12.60 13.00 2.36
C ARG A 49 -12.20 12.61 3.78
N PHE A 50 -13.06 12.89 4.76
CA PHE A 50 -12.80 12.58 6.17
C PHE A 50 -12.94 11.10 6.51
N LEU A 51 -13.49 10.31 5.59
CA LEU A 51 -13.74 8.88 5.74
C LEU A 51 -12.67 8.04 5.03
N MET A 52 -11.68 8.69 4.41
CA MET A 52 -10.64 8.05 3.58
C MET A 52 -9.43 7.57 4.40
N GLY A 53 -9.42 7.85 5.70
CA GLY A 53 -8.36 7.51 6.64
C GLY A 53 -8.09 8.64 7.65
N ASP A 54 -7.40 8.29 8.73
CA ASP A 54 -7.14 9.20 9.86
C ASP A 54 -5.96 10.16 9.60
N LEU A 55 -5.09 9.81 8.65
CA LEU A 55 -3.93 10.60 8.28
C LEU A 55 -4.30 11.79 7.39
N GLN A 56 -4.00 13.01 7.85
CA GLN A 56 -4.25 14.25 7.11
C GLN A 56 -3.61 14.26 5.71
N SER A 57 -2.45 13.60 5.56
CA SER A 57 -1.77 13.45 4.26
C SER A 57 -2.62 12.70 3.24
N TYR A 58 -3.22 11.56 3.62
CA TYR A 58 -4.12 10.79 2.75
C TYR A 58 -5.36 11.59 2.34
N GLN A 59 -5.94 12.36 3.27
CA GLN A 59 -7.09 13.22 2.97
C GLN A 59 -6.71 14.31 1.97
N ASN A 60 -5.52 14.90 2.10
CA ASN A 60 -5.01 15.91 1.18
C ASN A 60 -4.73 15.32 -0.21
N ASP A 61 -4.10 14.14 -0.27
CA ASP A 61 -3.83 13.43 -1.53
C ASP A 61 -5.12 13.07 -2.27
N TYR A 62 -6.14 12.58 -1.54
CA TYR A 62 -7.47 12.34 -2.08
C TYR A 62 -8.12 13.63 -2.61
N CYS A 63 -8.04 14.74 -1.87
CA CYS A 63 -8.58 16.02 -2.34
C CYS A 63 -7.85 16.51 -3.60
N ASN A 64 -6.54 16.36 -3.67
CA ASN A 64 -5.75 16.71 -4.85
C ASN A 64 -6.10 15.84 -6.06
N LEU A 65 -6.31 14.54 -5.83
CA LEU A 65 -6.84 13.62 -6.84
C LEU A 65 -8.20 14.10 -7.36
N LEU A 66 -9.16 14.38 -6.47
CA LEU A 66 -10.47 14.87 -6.88
C LEU A 66 -10.37 16.17 -7.67
N ARG A 67 -9.62 17.16 -7.17
CA ARG A 67 -9.44 18.45 -7.85
C ARG A 67 -8.91 18.24 -9.25
N ARG A 68 -7.85 17.45 -9.44
CA ARG A 68 -7.28 17.24 -10.78
C ARG A 68 -8.22 16.47 -11.70
N ARG A 69 -8.96 15.48 -11.19
CA ARG A 69 -9.88 14.66 -12.02
C ARG A 69 -11.12 15.43 -12.45
N PHE A 70 -11.61 16.34 -11.62
CA PHE A 70 -12.78 17.16 -11.93
C PHE A 70 -12.42 18.50 -12.58
N ASN A 71 -11.18 18.96 -12.45
CA ASN A 71 -10.71 20.21 -13.05
C ASN A 71 -9.95 19.93 -14.35
N HIS A 72 -10.58 20.23 -15.49
CA HIS A 72 -9.97 20.25 -16.83
C HIS A 72 -9.54 18.91 -17.44
N HIS A 73 -10.21 17.80 -17.10
CA HIS A 73 -10.03 16.54 -17.82
C HIS A 73 -11.12 16.34 -18.86
N ASP A 74 -10.73 16.24 -20.13
CA ASP A 74 -11.59 15.71 -21.16
C ASP A 74 -11.66 14.19 -21.01
N PHE A 75 -12.82 13.72 -20.57
CA PHE A 75 -13.07 12.30 -20.35
C PHE A 75 -12.98 11.49 -21.64
N ASN A 76 -13.47 12.02 -22.77
CA ASN A 76 -13.45 11.33 -24.06
C ASN A 76 -12.03 11.26 -24.60
N LEU A 77 -11.25 12.35 -24.50
CA LEU A 77 -9.84 12.35 -24.90
C LEU A 77 -9.07 11.26 -24.15
N ARG A 78 -9.23 11.19 -22.83
CA ARG A 78 -8.60 10.13 -22.04
C ARG A 78 -9.03 8.74 -22.50
N ARG A 79 -10.32 8.54 -22.75
CA ARG A 79 -10.88 7.24 -23.17
C ARG A 79 -10.31 6.80 -24.51
N ASN A 80 -10.16 7.74 -25.43
CA ASN A 80 -9.51 7.56 -26.71
C ASN A 80 -8.04 7.14 -26.50
N MET A 81 -7.24 7.97 -25.83
CA MET A 81 -5.80 7.74 -25.68
C MET A 81 -5.46 6.47 -24.90
N MET A 82 -6.21 6.17 -23.84
CA MET A 82 -5.87 5.06 -22.93
C MET A 82 -6.53 3.73 -23.32
N LEU A 83 -7.72 3.77 -23.92
CA LEU A 83 -8.52 2.58 -24.23
C LEU A 83 -8.72 2.35 -25.73
N GLY A 84 -8.28 3.28 -26.59
CA GLY A 84 -8.54 3.23 -28.04
C GLY A 84 -10.01 3.42 -28.40
N MET A 85 -10.82 3.98 -27.49
CA MET A 85 -12.26 4.18 -27.72
C MET A 85 -12.51 5.56 -28.32
N ASN A 86 -12.67 5.61 -29.64
CA ASN A 86 -12.87 6.86 -30.38
C ASN A 86 -14.30 7.41 -30.29
N GLU A 87 -15.26 6.58 -29.91
CA GLU A 87 -16.67 6.97 -29.81
C GLU A 87 -16.88 8.00 -28.70
N GLN A 88 -17.72 9.01 -28.92
CA GLN A 88 -18.10 9.89 -27.82
C GLN A 88 -19.05 9.16 -26.86
N LEU A 89 -18.85 9.36 -25.56
CA LEU A 89 -19.75 8.77 -24.57
C LEU A 89 -21.10 9.48 -24.61
N SER A 90 -22.20 8.72 -24.65
CA SER A 90 -23.54 9.30 -24.49
C SER A 90 -23.68 9.96 -23.12
N GLU A 91 -24.53 11.00 -23.04
CA GLU A 91 -24.77 11.71 -21.78
C GLU A 91 -25.28 10.79 -20.66
N GLU A 92 -26.15 9.85 -21.01
CA GLU A 92 -26.70 8.87 -20.08
C GLU A 92 -25.62 7.93 -19.56
N SER A 93 -24.76 7.41 -20.44
CA SER A 93 -23.64 6.56 -20.03
C SER A 93 -22.65 7.34 -19.16
N PHE A 94 -22.45 8.62 -19.43
CA PHE A 94 -21.63 9.49 -18.60
C PHE A 94 -22.23 9.69 -17.21
N ALA A 95 -23.53 9.97 -17.11
CA ALA A 95 -24.24 10.10 -15.84
C ALA A 95 -24.22 8.78 -15.04
N ASN A 96 -24.44 7.64 -15.70
CA ASN A 96 -24.31 6.30 -15.10
C ASN A 96 -22.92 6.08 -14.51
N ARG A 97 -21.85 6.40 -15.28
CA ARG A 97 -20.47 6.28 -14.78
C ARG A 97 -20.19 7.18 -13.59
N LEU A 98 -20.71 8.41 -13.60
CA LEU A 98 -20.58 9.33 -12.47
C LEU A 98 -21.28 8.80 -11.21
N ALA A 99 -22.51 8.28 -11.34
CA ALA A 99 -23.25 7.66 -10.26
C ALA A 99 -22.52 6.44 -9.69
N ASN A 100 -22.07 5.52 -10.56
CA ASN A 100 -21.33 4.32 -10.16
C ASN A 100 -20.00 4.66 -9.48
N THR A 101 -19.32 5.71 -9.94
CA THR A 101 -18.07 6.18 -9.33
C THR A 101 -18.33 6.72 -7.93
N TYR A 102 -19.38 7.53 -7.76
CA TYR A 102 -19.78 7.98 -6.44
C TYR A 102 -20.15 6.81 -5.53
N ALA A 103 -20.91 5.84 -6.04
CA ALA A 103 -21.28 4.64 -5.31
C ALA A 103 -20.07 3.84 -4.85
N PHE A 104 -19.09 3.65 -5.73
CA PHE A 104 -17.84 2.97 -5.39
C PHE A 104 -17.09 3.67 -4.25
N VAL A 105 -16.86 4.99 -4.34
CA VAL A 105 -16.18 5.73 -3.25
C VAL A 105 -17.00 5.68 -1.98
N PHE A 106 -18.32 5.88 -2.08
CA PHE A 106 -19.22 5.83 -0.95
C PHE A 106 -19.10 4.49 -0.23
N ASN A 107 -19.17 3.38 -0.98
CA ASN A 107 -19.00 2.03 -0.45
C ASN A 107 -17.59 1.80 0.12
N ALA A 108 -16.54 2.36 -0.47
CA ALA A 108 -15.18 2.29 0.09
C ALA A 108 -15.04 2.98 1.46
N THR A 109 -16.00 3.85 1.81
CA THR A 109 -15.94 4.72 3.01
C THR A 109 -17.06 4.48 4.02
N CYS A 110 -18.16 3.83 3.63
CA CYS A 110 -19.36 3.64 4.44
C CYS A 110 -20.03 2.31 4.14
N GLU A 111 -20.67 1.75 5.16
CA GLU A 111 -21.54 0.58 5.04
C GLU A 111 -22.94 0.96 5.56
N PRO A 112 -23.84 1.43 4.69
CA PRO A 112 -25.12 1.98 5.14
C PRO A 112 -26.08 0.91 5.68
N ASP A 113 -26.00 -0.32 5.15
CA ASP A 113 -27.03 -1.35 5.36
C ASP A 113 -26.52 -2.58 6.14
N ALA A 114 -25.23 -2.65 6.47
CA ALA A 114 -24.69 -3.80 7.19
C ALA A 114 -24.94 -3.71 8.70
N PRO A 115 -25.29 -4.83 9.34
CA PRO A 115 -25.33 -4.90 10.79
C PRO A 115 -23.92 -4.68 11.35
N ILE A 116 -23.84 -4.01 12.49
CA ILE A 116 -22.57 -3.89 13.22
C ILE A 116 -22.14 -5.31 13.62
N PRO A 117 -20.94 -5.78 13.22
CA PRO A 117 -20.49 -7.12 13.54
C PRO A 117 -20.37 -7.26 15.06
N LYS A 118 -20.96 -8.34 15.60
CA LYS A 118 -20.81 -8.69 17.01
C LYS A 118 -19.52 -9.47 17.17
N VAL A 119 -18.52 -8.86 17.76
CA VAL A 119 -17.21 -9.49 17.97
C VAL A 119 -17.19 -10.18 19.33
N ASN A 120 -17.14 -11.51 19.31
CA ASN A 120 -17.03 -12.33 20.51
C ASN A 120 -15.62 -12.96 20.60
N PHE A 121 -15.00 -13.25 19.46
CA PHE A 121 -13.68 -13.88 19.36
C PHE A 121 -12.68 -13.05 18.53
N TYR A 122 -11.40 -13.45 18.57
CA TYR A 122 -10.33 -12.79 17.82
C TYR A 122 -10.53 -12.90 16.30
N GLU A 123 -11.10 -14.01 15.83
CA GLU A 123 -11.45 -14.24 14.44
C GLU A 123 -12.50 -13.25 13.96
N ASP A 124 -13.54 -13.01 14.77
CA ASP A 124 -14.58 -12.01 14.49
C ASP A 124 -13.97 -10.60 14.42
N LEU A 125 -12.99 -10.31 15.28
CA LEU A 125 -12.24 -9.05 15.28
C LEU A 125 -11.43 -8.91 13.98
N LYS A 126 -10.74 -9.97 13.56
CA LYS A 126 -9.95 -9.98 12.33
C LYS A 126 -10.83 -9.80 11.09
N GLU A 127 -11.98 -10.46 11.03
CA GLU A 127 -12.97 -10.29 9.96
C GLU A 127 -13.59 -8.88 10.00
N ALA A 128 -13.88 -8.34 11.19
CA ALA A 128 -14.35 -6.97 11.35
C ALA A 128 -13.30 -5.92 10.92
N LEU A 129 -12.01 -6.22 11.06
CA LEU A 129 -10.91 -5.36 10.64
C LEU A 129 -10.50 -5.55 9.17
N GLU A 130 -11.03 -6.55 8.48
CA GLU A 130 -10.69 -6.78 7.09
C GLU A 130 -11.04 -5.56 6.23
N THR A 131 -10.04 -5.07 5.50
CA THR A 131 -10.20 -3.89 4.67
C THR A 131 -10.97 -4.27 3.41
N ARG A 132 -12.01 -3.51 3.10
CA ARG A 132 -12.85 -3.76 1.93
C ARG A 132 -12.03 -3.69 0.64
N PRO A 133 -12.39 -4.48 -0.38
CA PRO A 133 -11.71 -4.42 -1.67
C PRO A 133 -11.76 -3.01 -2.27
N GLU A 134 -12.89 -2.29 -2.14
CA GLU A 134 -13.00 -0.92 -2.64
C GLU A 134 -12.06 0.04 -1.91
N THR A 135 -11.86 -0.13 -0.61
CA THR A 135 -10.92 0.65 0.19
C THR A 135 -9.47 0.38 -0.24
N ASN A 136 -9.09 -0.89 -0.41
CA ASN A 136 -7.76 -1.27 -0.89
C ASN A 136 -7.45 -0.68 -2.27
N VAL A 137 -8.44 -0.74 -3.14
CA VAL A 137 -8.39 -0.19 -4.48
C VAL A 137 -8.20 1.33 -4.45
N LEU A 138 -8.97 2.03 -3.60
CA LEU A 138 -8.90 3.48 -3.46
C LEU A 138 -7.58 3.95 -2.83
N GLN A 139 -7.07 3.23 -1.82
CA GLN A 139 -5.75 3.45 -1.25
C GLN A 139 -4.65 3.26 -2.30
N THR A 140 -4.76 2.22 -3.13
CA THR A 140 -3.83 1.99 -4.25
C THR A 140 -3.86 3.16 -5.23
N MET A 141 -5.05 3.65 -5.58
CA MET A 141 -5.18 4.83 -6.45
C MET A 141 -4.54 6.08 -5.86
N ILE A 142 -4.71 6.33 -4.56
CA ILE A 142 -4.10 7.47 -3.86
C ILE A 142 -2.57 7.32 -3.81
N ARG A 143 -2.07 6.11 -3.56
CA ARG A 143 -0.62 5.84 -3.58
C ARG A 143 -0.02 6.06 -4.97
N MET A 144 -0.63 5.48 -6.00
CA MET A 144 -0.22 5.71 -7.40
C MET A 144 -0.25 7.18 -7.74
N GLU A 145 -1.27 7.88 -7.27
CA GLU A 145 -1.39 9.31 -7.45
C GLU A 145 -0.22 10.06 -6.80
N ARG A 146 0.12 9.75 -5.56
CA ARG A 146 1.27 10.35 -4.88
C ARG A 146 2.58 10.12 -5.65
N GLU A 147 2.80 8.89 -6.08
CA GLU A 147 4.04 8.45 -6.75
C GLU A 147 4.16 8.89 -8.21
N THR A 148 3.05 9.25 -8.88
CA THR A 148 3.10 9.63 -10.30
C THR A 148 3.94 10.91 -10.49
N PRO A 149 4.93 10.95 -11.39
CA PRO A 149 5.70 12.15 -11.67
C PRO A 149 4.84 13.33 -12.15
N SER A 150 5.21 14.56 -11.79
CA SER A 150 4.49 15.78 -12.18
C SER A 150 4.32 15.92 -13.70
N ILE A 151 5.34 15.53 -14.47
CA ILE A 151 5.30 15.57 -15.94
C ILE A 151 4.16 14.72 -16.52
N ILE A 152 3.83 13.58 -15.89
CA ILE A 152 2.71 12.72 -16.30
C ILE A 152 1.40 13.23 -15.69
N LYS A 153 1.39 13.64 -14.41
CA LYS A 153 0.20 14.14 -13.70
C LYS A 153 -0.47 15.30 -14.43
N TYR A 154 0.33 16.24 -14.92
CA TYR A 154 -0.16 17.50 -15.47
C TYR A 154 -0.20 17.53 -17.00
N ASP A 155 0.18 16.44 -17.68
CA ASP A 155 -0.04 16.30 -19.12
C ASP A 155 -1.50 16.02 -19.44
N ARG A 156 -2.24 17.10 -19.77
CA ARG A 156 -3.66 17.03 -20.12
C ARG A 156 -3.92 16.45 -21.50
N LYS A 157 -2.91 16.47 -22.39
CA LYS A 157 -3.03 16.01 -23.77
C LYS A 157 -2.65 14.54 -23.91
N TYR A 158 -2.12 13.93 -22.86
CA TYR A 158 -1.64 12.55 -22.89
C TYR A 158 -0.54 12.32 -23.93
N SER A 159 0.27 13.35 -24.22
CA SER A 159 1.41 13.27 -25.13
C SER A 159 2.43 12.20 -24.73
N TRP A 160 2.54 11.89 -23.43
CA TRP A 160 3.37 10.79 -22.95
C TRP A 160 2.91 9.44 -23.49
N VAL A 161 1.60 9.25 -23.77
CA VAL A 161 1.07 8.00 -24.34
C VAL A 161 1.59 7.81 -25.76
N ASP A 162 1.55 8.86 -26.58
CA ASP A 162 2.09 8.82 -27.95
C ASP A 162 3.59 8.53 -27.95
N GLY A 163 4.33 9.15 -27.02
CA GLY A 163 5.76 8.90 -26.85
C GLY A 163 6.06 7.43 -26.53
N VAL A 164 5.27 6.82 -25.64
CA VAL A 164 5.39 5.40 -25.30
C VAL A 164 5.02 4.50 -26.48
N ILE A 165 3.93 4.80 -27.21
CA ILE A 165 3.53 4.04 -28.40
C ILE A 165 4.66 4.04 -29.44
N LYS A 166 5.18 5.23 -29.79
CA LYS A 166 6.30 5.37 -30.73
C LYS A 166 7.55 4.62 -30.29
N PHE A 167 7.90 4.69 -29.00
CA PHE A 167 9.03 3.94 -28.45
C PHE A 167 8.89 2.44 -28.67
N TYR A 168 7.70 1.88 -28.45
CA TYR A 168 7.45 0.46 -28.68
C TYR A 168 7.41 0.07 -30.17
N GLU A 169 6.97 0.96 -31.05
CA GLU A 169 7.02 0.74 -32.50
C GLU A 169 8.46 0.69 -33.02
N LEU A 170 9.32 1.61 -32.55
CA LEU A 170 10.74 1.66 -32.91
C LEU A 170 11.53 0.46 -32.38
N THR A 171 11.22 -0.01 -31.17
CA THR A 171 11.89 -1.21 -30.62
C THR A 171 11.51 -2.47 -31.41
N LYS A 172 10.26 -2.58 -31.89
CA LYS A 172 9.83 -3.68 -32.76
C LYS A 172 10.50 -3.66 -34.13
N SER A 173 10.72 -2.48 -34.72
CA SER A 173 11.37 -2.37 -36.03
C SER A 173 12.86 -2.70 -36.02
N ASN A 174 13.53 -2.52 -34.86
CA ASN A 174 14.97 -2.76 -34.73
C ASN A 174 15.30 -4.22 -34.34
N THR A 175 14.35 -4.97 -33.80
CA THR A 175 14.46 -6.42 -33.61
C THR A 175 13.92 -7.13 -34.85
N GLY A 176 14.72 -7.20 -35.91
CA GLY A 176 14.37 -7.92 -37.14
C GLY A 176 13.98 -9.37 -36.87
N ASP A 177 12.82 -9.79 -37.39
CA ASP A 177 12.41 -11.15 -37.76
C ASP A 177 12.88 -12.34 -36.89
N LEU A 178 12.80 -12.21 -35.56
CA LEU A 178 12.53 -13.37 -34.72
C LEU A 178 11.07 -13.28 -34.29
N ALA A 179 10.20 -13.84 -35.13
CA ALA A 179 8.77 -13.90 -34.89
C ALA A 179 8.47 -14.45 -33.48
N PRO A 180 7.83 -13.69 -32.58
CA PRO A 180 7.08 -14.33 -31.53
C PRO A 180 5.77 -14.80 -32.17
N THR A 181 5.64 -16.11 -32.34
CA THR A 181 4.35 -16.79 -32.56
C THR A 181 3.50 -16.66 -31.29
N SER A 182 3.04 -15.44 -31.05
CA SER A 182 1.97 -15.11 -30.14
C SER A 182 1.60 -13.70 -30.52
N SER A 183 0.35 -13.50 -30.93
CA SER A 183 -0.26 -12.17 -30.95
C SER A 183 0.25 -11.41 -29.73
N VAL A 184 1.01 -10.34 -29.96
CA VAL A 184 1.37 -9.40 -28.90
C VAL A 184 0.09 -8.64 -28.58
N VAL A 185 -0.82 -9.36 -27.91
CA VAL A 185 -1.67 -8.78 -26.90
C VAL A 185 -0.67 -8.09 -26.00
N PHE A 186 -0.63 -6.76 -26.11
CA PHE A 186 -0.01 -5.87 -25.14
C PHE A 186 0.03 -6.57 -23.75
N PRO A 187 1.03 -6.35 -22.88
CA PRO A 187 0.81 -6.46 -21.43
C PRO A 187 -0.16 -5.36 -20.92
N SER A 188 -1.10 -4.98 -21.78
CA SER A 188 -2.40 -4.42 -21.56
C SER A 188 -3.07 -5.09 -20.39
N SER A 189 -2.94 -6.40 -20.20
CA SER A 189 -3.57 -7.03 -19.04
C SER A 189 -3.04 -6.47 -17.72
N ARG A 190 -1.74 -6.18 -17.53
CA ARG A 190 -1.26 -5.63 -16.23
C ARG A 190 -1.39 -4.10 -16.11
N ILE A 191 -1.11 -3.36 -17.18
CA ILE A 191 -1.19 -1.88 -17.15
C ILE A 191 -2.64 -1.39 -17.39
N LYS A 192 -3.45 -2.06 -18.23
CA LYS A 192 -4.89 -1.77 -18.30
C LYS A 192 -5.60 -2.23 -17.02
N ASN A 193 -5.22 -3.33 -16.35
CA ASN A 193 -5.91 -3.72 -15.11
C ASN A 193 -5.68 -2.78 -13.93
N LEU A 194 -4.52 -2.12 -13.82
CA LEU A 194 -4.25 -1.18 -12.72
C LEU A 194 -4.82 0.23 -12.98
N TYR A 195 -4.98 0.65 -14.23
CA TYR A 195 -5.52 1.95 -14.62
C TYR A 195 -7.00 1.93 -15.04
N ASN A 196 -7.70 0.82 -14.78
CA ASN A 196 -9.09 0.64 -15.15
C ASN A 196 -10.09 1.03 -14.07
N ILE A 197 -9.76 1.70 -12.96
CA ILE A 197 -10.56 1.56 -11.73
C ILE A 197 -11.73 2.55 -11.40
N MET A 198 -11.84 3.82 -11.85
CA MET A 198 -12.99 4.69 -11.44
C MET A 198 -13.35 5.78 -12.44
N VAL A 199 -14.59 5.84 -12.97
CA VAL A 199 -14.89 6.41 -14.32
C VAL A 199 -14.08 5.71 -15.45
N TRP A 200 -13.00 5.03 -15.06
CA TRP A 200 -12.05 4.17 -15.74
C TRP A 200 -12.51 2.70 -15.87
N LEU A 201 -13.55 2.20 -15.18
CA LEU A 201 -14.00 0.79 -15.36
C LEU A 201 -15.05 0.71 -16.49
N PRO A 202 -14.88 -0.17 -17.49
CA PRO A 202 -15.99 -0.62 -18.31
C PRO A 202 -16.69 -1.75 -17.55
N PHE A 203 -17.84 -1.46 -16.93
CA PHE A 203 -18.70 -2.54 -16.44
C PHE A 203 -19.44 -3.15 -17.64
N GLY A 204 -18.81 -4.15 -18.25
CA GLY A 204 -19.48 -5.12 -19.12
C GLY A 204 -20.15 -6.20 -18.28
N SER A 205 -21.32 -6.66 -18.71
CA SER A 205 -22.12 -7.65 -17.99
C SER A 205 -21.54 -9.08 -18.09
N LYS A 206 -21.63 -9.80 -16.96
CA LYS A 206 -21.50 -11.27 -16.76
C LYS A 206 -20.14 -11.94 -17.01
N THR A 207 -19.55 -12.51 -15.94
CA THR A 207 -19.68 -13.93 -15.57
C THR A 207 -18.90 -14.22 -14.28
N SER A 208 -19.53 -14.98 -13.39
CA SER A 208 -18.95 -15.52 -12.17
C SER A 208 -17.77 -16.46 -12.51
N THR A 209 -16.59 -16.18 -11.97
CA THR A 209 -15.53 -17.17 -11.83
C THR A 209 -14.95 -17.05 -10.43
N LYS A 210 -15.19 -18.08 -9.61
CA LYS A 210 -14.53 -18.28 -8.32
C LYS A 210 -13.03 -18.38 -8.57
N PHE A 211 -12.25 -17.49 -7.97
CA PHE A 211 -10.82 -17.67 -7.80
C PHE A 211 -10.53 -18.00 -6.34
N GLU A 212 -10.17 -19.26 -6.11
CA GLU A 212 -9.53 -19.74 -4.91
C GLU A 212 -8.04 -19.42 -5.05
N ASN A 213 -7.45 -18.64 -4.14
CA ASN A 213 -6.00 -18.67 -3.93
C ASN A 213 -5.54 -17.97 -2.64
N LYS A 214 -5.00 -18.82 -1.76
CA LYS A 214 -3.78 -18.71 -0.94
C LYS A 214 -3.47 -17.37 -0.25
N SER A 215 -3.38 -17.46 1.07
CA SER A 215 -2.95 -16.42 2.02
C SER A 215 -1.73 -15.63 1.55
N PRO A 216 -1.78 -14.28 1.55
CA PRO A 216 -0.59 -13.48 1.46
C PRO A 216 0.11 -13.39 2.82
N GLN A 217 1.42 -13.67 2.80
CA GLN A 217 2.34 -13.31 3.89
C GLN A 217 2.25 -11.81 4.18
N ILE A 218 2.13 -11.47 5.45
CA ILE A 218 2.14 -10.10 5.96
C ILE A 218 3.59 -9.59 5.87
N GLU A 219 3.90 -8.78 4.85
CA GLU A 219 5.05 -7.87 4.87
C GLU A 219 4.63 -6.59 5.60
N GLN A 220 5.09 -6.43 6.85
CA GLN A 220 5.03 -5.14 7.55
C GLN A 220 6.12 -4.23 6.97
N ARG A 221 5.71 -3.17 6.25
CA ARG A 221 6.60 -2.12 5.75
C ARG A 221 6.43 -0.85 6.57
N SER A 222 7.48 -0.44 7.27
CA SER A 222 7.70 0.94 7.68
C SER A 222 8.52 1.64 6.60
N ASP A 223 7.92 2.59 5.90
CA ASP A 223 8.65 3.51 5.00
C ASP A 223 8.41 4.94 5.48
N THR A 224 9.42 5.55 6.12
CA THR A 224 9.76 6.95 5.87
C THR A 224 11.25 7.15 6.21
N PRO A 225 12.09 7.65 5.28
CA PRO A 225 13.43 8.10 5.64
C PRO A 225 13.32 9.47 6.30
N LEU A 226 13.61 9.54 7.60
CA LEU A 226 13.89 10.81 8.25
C LEU A 226 15.29 11.22 7.82
N GLY A 227 15.39 12.38 7.15
CA GLY A 227 16.66 13.00 6.78
C GLY A 227 17.44 13.42 8.02
N LEU A 228 18.12 12.47 8.65
CA LEU A 228 19.10 12.70 9.71
C LEU A 228 20.48 12.36 9.13
N ALA A 229 21.30 13.40 9.04
CA ALA A 229 22.74 13.44 8.79
C ALA A 229 23.36 12.36 7.88
N HIS A 230 23.63 12.77 6.63
CA HIS A 230 24.71 12.21 5.82
C HIS A 230 26.05 12.38 6.55
N ASN A 231 26.50 11.33 7.25
CA ASN A 231 27.89 11.16 7.63
C ASN A 231 28.44 9.81 7.16
N GLY A 232 27.90 9.19 6.12
CA GLY A 232 28.50 8.01 5.47
C GLY A 232 28.76 6.79 6.38
N GLU A 233 28.26 6.80 7.62
CA GLU A 233 28.36 5.70 8.57
C GLU A 233 27.24 4.70 8.30
N SER A 234 27.60 3.41 8.29
CA SER A 234 26.68 2.28 8.15
C SER A 234 25.64 2.28 9.28
N ASP A 235 24.38 1.95 9.00
CA ASP A 235 23.32 1.80 10.02
C ASP A 235 23.76 0.83 11.14
N ILE A 236 24.53 -0.20 10.78
CA ILE A 236 25.12 -1.18 11.70
C ILE A 236 26.17 -0.53 12.61
N ALA A 237 26.98 0.39 12.08
CA ALA A 237 27.97 1.13 12.86
C ALA A 237 27.30 2.10 13.84
N HIS A 238 26.22 2.75 13.41
CA HIS A 238 25.42 3.61 14.27
C HIS A 238 24.80 2.82 15.44
N THR A 239 24.19 1.66 15.16
CA THR A 239 23.64 0.78 16.20
C THR A 239 24.73 0.23 17.13
N LEU A 240 25.89 -0.16 16.61
CA LEU A 240 27.03 -0.55 17.44
C LEU A 240 27.50 0.59 18.35
N ASN A 241 27.52 1.83 17.87
CA ASN A 241 27.89 3.01 18.65
C ASN A 241 26.85 3.32 19.74
N GLN A 242 25.56 3.27 19.42
CA GLN A 242 24.46 3.42 20.39
C GLN A 242 24.51 2.36 21.48
N ILE A 243 24.81 1.12 21.10
CA ILE A 243 24.90 -0.02 22.00
C ILE A 243 26.19 0.07 22.85
N SER A 244 27.30 0.56 22.30
CA SER A 244 28.61 0.63 22.97
C SER A 244 28.77 1.83 23.93
N ALA A 245 27.89 2.83 23.86
CA ALA A 245 27.88 3.95 24.82
C ALA A 245 27.66 3.49 26.29
N GLU A 246 27.21 2.25 26.51
CA GLU A 246 26.98 1.63 27.81
C GLU A 246 28.00 0.53 28.18
N GLY A 247 29.02 0.26 27.34
CA GLY A 247 30.05 -0.76 27.59
C GLY A 247 30.71 -1.31 26.32
N GLN A 248 31.88 -1.96 26.44
CA GLN A 248 32.60 -2.54 25.29
C GLN A 248 31.84 -3.73 24.68
N ALA A 249 31.30 -3.56 23.48
CA ALA A 249 30.62 -4.63 22.75
C ALA A 249 31.63 -5.63 22.14
N LYS A 250 31.49 -6.92 22.45
CA LYS A 250 32.27 -7.99 21.78
C LYS A 250 31.53 -8.46 20.53
N VAL A 251 32.08 -8.15 19.36
CA VAL A 251 31.52 -8.53 18.05
C VAL A 251 32.24 -9.77 17.53
N LYS A 252 31.50 -10.83 17.21
CA LYS A 252 32.00 -12.01 16.50
C LYS A 252 31.51 -11.95 15.05
N GLU A 253 32.41 -11.94 14.09
CA GLU A 253 32.07 -12.04 12.66
C GLU A 253 31.99 -13.50 12.22
N MET A 254 30.98 -13.84 11.40
CA MET A 254 30.89 -15.14 10.73
C MET A 254 31.45 -15.07 9.31
N SER A 255 32.28 -16.05 8.93
CA SER A 255 32.76 -16.23 7.54
C SER A 255 31.65 -16.77 6.63
N ASP A 256 31.80 -16.58 5.30
CA ASP A 256 30.82 -16.97 4.28
C ASP A 256 30.45 -18.46 4.34
N GLU A 257 29.34 -18.76 4.99
CA GLU A 257 28.79 -20.11 5.05
C GLU A 257 27.31 -20.11 4.70
N SER A 258 26.87 -21.25 4.14
CA SER A 258 25.50 -21.54 3.72
C SER A 258 24.44 -21.09 4.74
N LEU A 259 23.30 -20.60 4.24
CA LEU A 259 22.12 -20.18 5.02
C LEU A 259 21.72 -21.17 6.14
N LYS A 260 21.93 -22.48 5.94
CA LYS A 260 21.64 -23.50 6.97
C LYS A 260 22.56 -23.37 8.18
N THR A 261 23.86 -23.14 7.95
CA THR A 261 24.86 -23.00 9.02
C THR A 261 24.62 -21.71 9.79
N THR A 262 24.26 -20.63 9.10
CA THR A 262 23.97 -19.36 9.76
C THR A 262 22.70 -19.43 10.61
N ASN A 263 21.64 -20.11 10.14
CA ASN A 263 20.44 -20.34 10.94
C ASN A 263 20.72 -21.15 12.20
N ALA A 264 21.56 -22.19 12.10
CA ALA A 264 21.99 -22.98 13.26
C ALA A 264 22.78 -22.12 14.26
N ALA A 265 23.70 -21.30 13.79
CA ALA A 265 24.47 -20.39 14.64
C ALA A 265 23.58 -19.37 15.37
N VAL A 266 22.54 -18.84 14.71
CA VAL A 266 21.56 -17.95 15.35
C VAL A 266 20.74 -18.70 16.39
N SER A 267 20.26 -19.91 16.08
CA SER A 267 19.54 -20.75 17.04
C SER A 267 20.40 -21.09 18.26
N ASP A 268 21.68 -21.40 18.08
CA ASP A 268 22.63 -21.66 19.17
C ASP A 268 22.96 -20.41 19.99
N PHE A 269 22.99 -19.24 19.34
CA PHE A 269 23.24 -17.96 20.00
C PHE A 269 22.07 -17.56 20.90
N VAL A 270 20.84 -17.79 20.42
CA VAL A 270 19.60 -17.42 21.11
C VAL A 270 19.25 -18.41 22.22
N SER A 271 19.39 -19.71 21.98
CA SER A 271 19.07 -20.78 22.96
C SER A 271 19.96 -20.75 24.21
N LYS A 272 21.17 -20.19 24.13
CA LYS A 272 22.03 -19.99 25.30
C LYS A 272 21.50 -18.92 26.26
N ARG A 273 20.53 -18.10 25.81
CA ARG A 273 20.10 -16.87 26.47
C ARG A 273 18.60 -16.63 26.27
N GLU A 274 17.79 -17.68 26.46
CA GLU A 274 16.37 -17.67 26.09
C GLU A 274 15.53 -16.60 26.81
N GLY A 275 15.97 -16.12 27.98
CA GLY A 275 15.30 -15.05 28.73
C GLY A 275 15.76 -13.63 28.38
N ASN A 276 16.75 -13.45 27.51
CA ASN A 276 17.31 -12.14 27.22
C ASN A 276 16.56 -11.44 26.08
N MET A 277 16.61 -10.11 26.10
CA MET A 277 16.25 -9.29 24.95
C MET A 277 17.37 -9.34 23.90
N PHE A 278 16.98 -9.50 22.65
CA PHE A 278 17.89 -9.43 21.51
C PHE A 278 17.61 -8.17 20.71
N ILE A 279 18.66 -7.55 20.20
CA ILE A 279 18.58 -6.41 19.28
C ILE A 279 19.03 -6.89 17.92
N ILE A 280 18.22 -6.68 16.88
CA ILE A 280 18.61 -6.97 15.50
C ILE A 280 18.63 -5.70 14.66
N ASP A 281 19.63 -5.58 13.79
CA ASP A 281 19.75 -4.46 12.87
C ASP A 281 20.41 -4.89 11.55
N GLY A 282 20.20 -4.12 10.49
CA GLY A 282 20.84 -4.32 9.20
C GLY A 282 20.35 -3.30 8.17
N GLU A 283 21.27 -2.82 7.33
CA GLU A 283 20.97 -1.81 6.33
C GLU A 283 19.96 -2.31 5.29
N LYS A 284 19.12 -1.39 4.80
CA LYS A 284 18.16 -1.65 3.72
C LYS A 284 18.92 -2.12 2.47
N TYR A 285 18.64 -3.35 2.03
CA TYR A 285 19.27 -4.02 0.87
C TYR A 285 20.70 -4.57 1.07
N SER A 286 21.26 -4.48 2.28
CA SER A 286 22.52 -5.16 2.57
C SER A 286 22.31 -6.67 2.74
N LYS A 287 23.37 -7.43 2.44
CA LYS A 287 23.43 -8.86 2.74
C LYS A 287 23.99 -9.13 4.12
N ASP A 288 24.12 -8.12 4.97
CA ASP A 288 24.71 -8.24 6.29
C ASP A 288 23.68 -7.80 7.34
N SER A 289 23.73 -8.44 8.51
CA SER A 289 22.91 -8.06 9.66
C SER A 289 23.67 -8.35 10.95
N ILE A 290 23.18 -7.79 12.04
CA ILE A 290 23.74 -8.00 13.37
C ILE A 290 22.64 -8.43 14.34
N ILE A 291 22.98 -9.33 15.25
CA ILE A 291 22.17 -9.67 16.42
C ILE A 291 23.01 -9.47 17.69
N CYS A 292 22.50 -8.68 18.63
CA CYS A 292 23.15 -8.35 19.88
C CYS A 292 22.28 -8.77 21.07
N THR A 293 22.91 -9.11 22.20
CA THR A 293 22.23 -9.30 23.48
C THR A 293 23.20 -9.06 24.63
N ASN A 294 22.68 -8.82 25.82
CA ASN A 294 23.48 -8.70 27.03
C ASN A 294 23.94 -10.09 27.49
N ASP A 295 25.15 -10.18 28.03
CA ASP A 295 25.60 -11.31 28.83
C ASP A 295 25.04 -11.16 30.26
N GLY A 296 25.09 -12.25 31.04
CA GLY A 296 24.62 -12.23 32.43
C GLY A 296 25.41 -11.31 33.36
N GLN A 297 26.47 -10.66 32.87
CA GLN A 297 27.29 -9.67 33.57
C GLN A 297 27.02 -8.23 33.10
N GLY A 298 26.06 -8.04 32.18
CA GLY A 298 25.68 -6.73 31.64
C GLY A 298 26.50 -6.27 30.44
N ASN A 299 27.50 -7.04 29.97
CA ASN A 299 28.24 -6.68 28.75
C ASN A 299 27.46 -7.08 27.51
N LYS A 300 27.58 -6.28 26.45
CA LYS A 300 26.91 -6.54 25.17
C LYS A 300 27.75 -7.48 24.30
N THR A 301 27.12 -8.54 23.81
CA THR A 301 27.72 -9.51 22.89
C THR A 301 26.92 -9.53 21.59
N CYS A 302 27.62 -9.40 20.46
CA CYS A 302 27.01 -9.28 19.14
C CYS A 302 27.58 -10.31 18.16
N LEU A 303 26.73 -10.76 17.25
CA LEU A 303 27.07 -11.66 16.16
C LEU A 303 26.73 -10.96 14.85
N LYS A 304 27.74 -10.76 14.00
CA LYS A 304 27.57 -10.21 12.65
C LYS A 304 27.40 -11.35 11.66
N LEU A 305 26.33 -11.27 10.87
CA LEU A 305 25.82 -12.31 10.00
C LEU A 305 25.87 -11.84 8.54
N LYS A 306 26.09 -12.77 7.61
CA LYS A 306 26.12 -12.53 6.17
C LYS A 306 24.81 -12.89 5.47
N TYR A 307 23.69 -12.47 6.05
CA TYR A 307 22.41 -12.48 5.33
C TYR A 307 21.49 -11.33 5.81
N ASN A 308 20.45 -10.99 5.05
CA ASN A 308 19.73 -9.73 5.24
C ASN A 308 18.86 -9.70 6.51
N SER A 309 18.54 -8.49 6.98
CA SER A 309 17.74 -8.28 8.21
C SER A 309 16.35 -8.92 8.17
N VAL A 310 15.74 -9.07 6.98
CA VAL A 310 14.44 -9.73 6.79
C VAL A 310 14.52 -11.23 7.06
N GLU A 311 15.58 -11.89 6.60
CA GLU A 311 15.83 -13.30 6.88
C GLU A 311 16.12 -13.52 8.37
N LEU A 312 16.77 -12.56 9.04
CA LEU A 312 17.11 -12.67 10.46
C LEU A 312 15.85 -12.55 11.31
N PHE A 313 15.01 -11.57 10.97
CA PHE A 313 13.67 -11.42 11.54
C PHE A 313 12.83 -12.69 11.38
N LYS A 314 12.79 -13.29 10.18
CA LYS A 314 12.06 -14.54 9.94
C LYS A 314 12.59 -15.71 10.78
N GLN A 315 13.90 -15.79 10.97
CA GLN A 315 14.50 -16.83 11.81
C GLN A 315 14.15 -16.63 13.28
N MET A 316 14.18 -15.40 13.79
CA MET A 316 13.76 -15.09 15.17
C MET A 316 12.28 -15.45 15.42
N GLN A 317 11.40 -15.16 14.46
CA GLN A 317 9.98 -15.54 14.54
C GLN A 317 9.77 -17.06 14.61
N LYS A 318 10.58 -17.86 13.88
CA LYS A 318 10.54 -19.32 13.97
C LYS A 318 10.99 -19.85 15.32
N LEU A 319 11.83 -19.10 16.04
CA LEU A 319 12.29 -19.40 17.40
C LEU A 319 11.33 -18.85 18.46
N GLU A 320 10.12 -18.43 18.07
CA GLU A 320 9.08 -17.90 18.95
C GLU A 320 9.48 -16.60 19.65
N TYR A 321 10.25 -15.74 18.94
CA TYR A 321 10.53 -14.37 19.38
C TYR A 321 9.60 -13.38 18.71
N PHE A 322 9.04 -12.48 19.53
CA PHE A 322 8.33 -11.30 19.09
C PHE A 322 9.32 -10.13 18.96
N CYS A 323 9.41 -9.53 17.76
CA CYS A 323 10.29 -8.41 17.47
C CYS A 323 9.48 -7.15 17.17
N SER A 324 9.82 -6.03 17.82
CA SER A 324 9.17 -4.73 17.65
C SER A 324 10.16 -3.59 17.55
N LEU A 325 9.77 -2.50 16.90
CA LEU A 325 10.55 -1.26 16.94
C LEU A 325 10.53 -0.67 18.36
N PRO A 326 11.64 -0.08 18.83
CA PRO A 326 11.68 0.68 20.07
C PRO A 326 10.71 1.86 20.05
N ASN A 327 10.42 2.39 21.23
CA ASN A 327 9.64 3.64 21.36
C ASN A 327 10.43 4.88 20.89
N ASP A 328 11.75 4.76 20.72
CA ASP A 328 12.59 5.83 20.16
C ASP A 328 12.36 5.96 18.66
N ILE A 329 11.90 7.13 18.23
CA ILE A 329 11.60 7.47 16.83
C ILE A 329 12.85 7.39 15.95
N ASN A 330 14.04 7.52 16.53
CA ASN A 330 15.31 7.49 15.81
C ASN A 330 15.99 6.11 15.81
N ALA A 331 15.40 5.10 16.43
CA ALA A 331 15.99 3.77 16.45
C ALA A 331 15.80 3.06 15.10
N THR A 332 16.90 2.54 14.57
CA THR A 332 16.94 1.77 13.31
C THR A 332 16.87 0.26 13.53
N TYR A 333 16.98 -0.19 14.78
CA TYR A 333 17.01 -1.61 15.17
C TYR A 333 15.65 -2.12 15.66
N PHE A 334 15.49 -3.44 15.74
CA PHE A 334 14.34 -4.10 16.37
C PHE A 334 14.73 -4.76 17.70
N GLU A 335 13.84 -4.69 18.70
CA GLU A 335 13.92 -5.42 19.96
C GLU A 335 13.11 -6.72 19.88
N CYS A 336 13.76 -7.86 20.07
CA CYS A 336 13.18 -9.19 20.04
C CYS A 336 13.13 -9.80 21.45
N ARG A 337 11.97 -10.31 21.86
CA ARG A 337 11.73 -10.98 23.16
C ARG A 337 11.04 -12.32 22.95
N LYS A 338 11.39 -13.32 23.76
CA LYS A 338 10.75 -14.65 23.67
C LYS A 338 9.28 -14.54 24.08
N ILE A 339 8.40 -15.18 23.30
CA ILE A 339 6.98 -15.29 23.63
C ILE A 339 6.88 -16.39 24.69
N THR A 340 6.62 -15.99 25.93
CA THR A 340 6.39 -16.90 27.07
C THR A 340 4.93 -17.27 27.22
#